data_AF-A0AA91I5H1-F1
#
_entry.id   AF-A0AA91I5H1-F1
#
_cell.length_a   1.000
_cell.length_b   1.000
_cell.length_c   1.000
_cell.angle_alpha   90.00
_cell.angle_beta   90.00
_cell.angle_gamma   90.00
#
_symmetry.space_group_name_H-M   'P 1'
#
loop_
_entity.id
_entity.type
_entity.pdbx_description
1 polymer ?
#
loop_
_entity_poly.entity_id
_entity_poly.type
_entity_poly.pdbx_seq_one_letter_code
_entity_poly.pdbx_strand_id
1 'polypeptide(L)' 'MRIRVEKELRDAFVAACREQDRVAADVLREFMRVFVDKQQGQVDLFVEVARRPK' A
#
# COMPACT_ATOMS: atom_id res chain seq x y z
N MET A 1 -14.49 0.65 6.35
CA MET A 1 -13.44 1.69 6.49
C MET A 1 -13.12 2.24 5.11
N ARG A 2 -13.11 3.57 4.89
CA ARG A 2 -13.03 4.19 3.56
C ARG A 2 -11.79 5.08 3.49
N ILE A 3 -10.79 4.67 2.72
CA ILE A 3 -9.58 5.47 2.50
C ILE A 3 -9.93 6.59 1.52
N ARG A 4 -9.68 7.84 1.91
CA ARG A 4 -9.84 9.00 1.02
C ARG A 4 -8.51 9.27 0.34
N VAL A 5 -8.56 9.46 -0.97
CA VAL A 5 -7.40 9.76 -1.82
C VAL A 5 -7.71 11.06 -2.54
N GLU A 6 -6.72 11.93 -2.71
CA GLU A 6 -6.91 13.15 -3.49
C GLU A 6 -7.31 12.82 -4.93
N LYS A 7 -8.19 13.65 -5.49
CA LYS A 7 -8.76 13.41 -6.82
C LYS A 7 -7.66 13.33 -7.88
N GLU A 8 -6.71 14.25 -7.84
CA GLU A 8 -5.59 14.31 -8.80
C GLU A 8 -4.72 13.06 -8.72
N LEU A 9 -4.39 12.62 -7.51
CA LEU A 9 -3.61 11.38 -7.30
C LEU A 9 -4.35 10.15 -7.83
N ARG A 10 -5.67 10.06 -7.59
CA ARG A 10 -6.50 8.97 -8.10
C ARG A 10 -6.52 8.99 -9.64
N ASP A 11 -6.74 10.15 -10.24
CA ASP A 11 -6.88 10.27 -11.69
C ASP A 11 -5.54 9.97 -12.40
N ALA A 12 -4.41 10.43 -11.84
CA ALA A 12 -3.08 10.08 -12.32
C ALA A 12 -2.78 8.57 -12.20
N PHE A 13 -3.13 7.94 -11.08
CA PHE A 13 -2.96 6.50 -10.89
C PHE A 13 -3.79 5.68 -11.88
N VAL A 14 -5.04 6.07 -12.11
CA VAL A 14 -5.92 5.39 -13.08
C VAL A 14 -5.40 5.57 -14.50
N ALA A 15 -4.88 6.75 -14.86
CA ALA A 15 -4.27 6.99 -16.17
C ALA A 15 -3.06 6.06 -16.39
N ALA A 16 -2.14 5.99 -15.42
CA ALA A 16 -0.97 5.12 -15.49
C ALA A 16 -1.32 3.62 -15.58
N CYS A 17 -2.39 3.18 -14.90
CA CYS A 17 -2.86 1.80 -15.00
C CYS A 17 -3.46 1.50 -16.38
N ARG A 18 -4.20 2.46 -16.97
CA ARG A 18 -4.77 2.32 -18.32
C ARG A 18 -3.70 2.23 -19.39
N GLU A 19 -2.61 2.99 -19.29
CA GLU A 19 -1.47 2.89 -20.21
C GLU A 19 -0.80 1.51 -20.18
N GLN A 20 -0.89 0.82 -19.05
CA GLN A 20 -0.37 -0.54 -18.86
C GLN A 20 -1.41 -1.63 -19.15
N ASP A 21 -2.58 -1.27 -19.68
CA ASP A 21 -3.71 -2.17 -19.93
C ASP A 21 -4.13 -2.99 -18.69
N ARG A 22 -3.97 -2.40 -17.50
CA ARG A 22 -4.25 -3.04 -16.21
C ARG A 22 -5.40 -2.37 -15.49
N VAL A 23 -6.19 -3.18 -14.79
CA VAL A 23 -7.27 -2.70 -13.93
C VAL A 23 -6.67 -2.04 -12.69
N ALA A 24 -6.92 -0.74 -12.52
CA ALA A 24 -6.40 0.04 -11.39
C ALA A 24 -6.71 -0.58 -10.02
N ALA A 25 -7.88 -1.22 -9.86
CA ALA A 25 -8.24 -1.90 -8.62
C ALA A 25 -7.32 -3.10 -8.31
N ASP A 26 -6.87 -3.85 -9.31
CA ASP A 26 -5.98 -4.99 -9.11
C ASP A 26 -4.55 -4.54 -8.82
N VAL A 27 -4.06 -3.53 -9.54
CA VAL A 27 -2.76 -2.90 -9.26
C VAL A 27 -2.74 -2.34 -7.85
N LEU A 28 -3.82 -1.67 -7.41
CA LEU A 28 -3.92 -1.14 -6.05
C LEU A 28 -3.91 -2.24 -5.00
N ARG A 29 -4.64 -3.35 -5.21
CA ARG A 29 -4.64 -4.49 -4.30
C ARG A 29 -3.27 -5.14 -4.19
N GLU A 30 -2.60 -5.35 -5.31
CA GLU A 30 -1.24 -5.89 -5.35
C GLU A 30 -0.26 -4.96 -4.63
N PHE A 31 -0.33 -3.66 -4.90
CA PHE A 31 0.47 -2.65 -4.22
C PHE A 31 0.23 -2.65 -2.71
N MET A 32 -1.02 -2.68 -2.26
CA MET A 32 -1.36 -2.74 -0.84
C MET A 32 -0.86 -4.03 -0.18
N ARG A 33 -0.94 -5.17 -0.87
CA ARG A 33 -0.39 -6.45 -0.37
C ARG A 33 1.12 -6.36 -0.18
N VAL A 34 1.85 -5.93 -1.20
CA VAL A 34 3.31 -5.78 -1.12
C VAL A 34 3.71 -4.74 -0.08
N PHE A 35 2.96 -3.65 0.02
CA PHE A 35 3.20 -2.62 1.03
C PHE A 35 3.03 -3.19 2.43
N VAL A 36 1.94 -3.89 2.72
CA VAL A 36 1.70 -4.52 4.03
C VAL A 36 2.71 -5.63 4.30
N ASP A 37 3.06 -6.47 3.34
CA ASP A 37 4.04 -7.56 3.50
C ASP A 37 5.43 -7.01 3.88
N LYS A 38 5.91 -6.01 3.14
CA LYS A 38 7.14 -5.27 3.50
C LYS A 38 7.02 -4.61 4.86
N GLN A 39 5.86 -4.00 5.14
CA GLN A 39 5.64 -3.38 6.43
C GLN A 39 5.55 -4.41 7.54
N GLN A 40 5.04 -5.64 7.35
CA GLN A 40 5.00 -6.67 8.39
C GLN A 40 6.41 -7.15 8.72
N GLY A 41 7.28 -7.33 7.71
CA GLY A 41 8.70 -7.58 7.95
C GLY A 41 9.40 -6.45 8.72
N GLN A 42 8.97 -5.20 8.54
CA GLN A 42 9.52 -4.04 9.25
C GLN A 42 8.82 -3.77 10.59
N VAL A 43 7.52 -4.05 10.70
CA VAL A 43 6.69 -3.88 11.90
C VAL A 43 7.06 -4.94 12.91
N ASP A 44 7.41 -6.16 12.50
CA ASP A 44 8.00 -7.14 13.42
C ASP A 44 9.28 -6.59 14.06
N LEU A 45 10.15 -5.94 13.28
CA LEU A 45 11.35 -5.26 13.78
C LEU A 45 11.03 -4.10 14.76
N PHE A 46 9.98 -3.32 14.51
CA PHE A 46 9.55 -2.25 15.42
C PHE A 46 8.75 -2.76 16.65
N VAL A 47 8.02 -3.87 16.51
CA VAL A 47 7.29 -4.54 17.60
C VAL A 47 8.25 -5.28 18.52
N GLU A 48 9.31 -5.91 18.01
CA GLU A 48 10.39 -6.49 18.82
C GLU A 48 11.14 -5.42 19.62
N VAL A 49 11.45 -4.27 19.01
CA VAL A 49 12.07 -3.14 19.73
C VAL A 49 11.15 -2.61 20.83
N ALA A 50 9.84 -2.56 20.60
CA ALA A 50 8.86 -2.15 21.60
C ALA A 50 8.59 -3.21 22.69
N ARG A 51 9.02 -4.47 22.49
CA ARG A 51 8.82 -5.58 23.44
C ARG A 51 9.99 -5.79 24.40
N ARG A 52 11.09 -5.03 24.36
CA ARG A 52 12.13 -5.13 25.41
C ARG A 52 11.55 -4.67 26.75
N PRO A 53 11.33 -5.58 27.72
CA PRO A 53 11.08 -5.16 29.08
C PRO A 53 12.41 -4.67 29.67
N LYS A 54 12.33 -3.55 30.39
CA LYS A 54 13.43 -3.02 31.20
C LYS A 54 13.49 -3.77 32.53
#